data_AF-A0A7V1RD51-F1
#
_entry.id   AF-A0A7V1RD51-F1
#
_cell.length_a   1.000
_cell.length_b   1.000
_cell.length_c   1.000
_cell.angle_alpha   90.00
_cell.angle_beta   90.00
_cell.angle_gamma   90.00
#
_symmetry.space_group_name_H-M   'P 1'
#
loop_
_entity.id
_entity.type
_entity.pdbx_description
1 polymer ?
#
loop_
_entity_poly.entity_id
_entity_poly.type
_entity_poly.pdbx_seq_one_letter_code
_entity_poly.pdbx_strand_id
1 'polypeptide(L)'
;ETADAIAAERAFQAALGIGCEIPVGAHATVEGGRLRIRCFAASADGQGWAEVEQSGPRTDAAAIGRQAARNLLEAGAARFFTTPTHR
;
A
#
# COMPACT_ATOMS: atom_id res chain seq x y z
N GLU A 1 -4.20 17.66 7.14
CA GLU A 1 -5.10 16.68 6.46
C GLU A 1 -4.42 16.08 5.25
N THR A 2 -4.08 16.88 4.23
CA THR A 2 -3.31 16.40 3.06
C THR A 2 -1.95 15.82 3.42
N ALA A 3 -1.21 16.45 4.34
CA ALA A 3 0.10 15.95 4.77
C ALA A 3 0.04 14.56 5.39
N ASP A 4 -1.04 14.24 6.11
CA ASP A 4 -1.22 12.95 6.77
C ASP A 4 -1.63 11.87 5.78
N ALA A 5 -2.51 12.19 4.82
CA ALA A 5 -2.81 11.32 3.70
C ALA A 5 -1.53 10.93 2.93
N ILE A 6 -0.73 11.92 2.55
CA ILE A 6 0.56 11.71 1.88
C ILE A 6 1.53 10.90 2.76
N ALA A 7 1.56 11.16 4.07
CA ALA A 7 2.42 10.42 4.98
C ALA A 7 2.04 8.92 5.05
N ALA A 8 0.75 8.60 5.03
CA ALA A 8 0.28 7.22 4.97
C ALA A 8 0.65 6.54 3.65
N GLU A 9 0.42 7.21 2.52
CA GLU A 9 0.76 6.71 1.17
C GLU A 9 2.27 6.45 1.01
N ARG A 10 3.11 7.39 1.44
CA ARG A 10 4.57 7.24 1.39
C ARG A 10 5.05 6.14 2.31
N ALA A 11 4.49 6.03 3.53
CA ALA A 11 4.85 4.97 4.46
C ALA A 11 4.46 3.58 3.94
N PHE A 12 3.33 3.46 3.24
CA PHE A 12 2.94 2.25 2.54
C PHE A 12 3.96 1.87 1.46
N GLN A 13 4.28 2.78 0.54
CA GLN A 13 5.23 2.53 -0.55
C GLN A 13 6.62 2.15 -0.02
N ALA A 14 7.11 2.88 0.99
CA ALA A 14 8.41 2.60 1.60
C ALA A 14 8.45 1.24 2.31
N ALA A 15 7.36 0.83 2.96
CA ALA A 15 7.29 -0.43 3.71
C ALA A 15 7.20 -1.66 2.80
N LEU A 16 6.66 -1.50 1.60
CA LEU A 16 6.67 -2.56 0.60
C LEU A 16 8.11 -2.89 0.15
N GLY A 17 9.02 -1.91 0.10
CA GLY A 17 10.45 -2.14 -0.14
C GLY A 17 10.80 -2.60 -1.56
N ILE A 18 9.99 -2.21 -2.55
CA ILE A 18 9.95 -2.88 -3.87
C ILE A 18 10.57 -1.96 -4.91
N GLY A 19 11.38 -2.55 -5.79
CA GLY A 19 11.86 -1.87 -7.00
C GLY A 19 10.70 -1.49 -7.91
N CYS A 20 10.96 -0.59 -8.86
CA CYS A 20 10.01 0.10 -9.74
C CYS A 20 9.14 -0.80 -10.65
N GLU A 21 9.16 -2.12 -10.49
CA GLU A 21 8.69 -3.09 -11.48
C GLU A 21 7.29 -3.64 -11.20
N ILE A 22 6.70 -3.36 -10.04
CA ILE A 22 5.39 -3.93 -9.66
C ILE A 22 4.32 -2.83 -9.61
N PRO A 23 3.17 -3.01 -10.31
CA PRO A 23 2.06 -2.08 -10.23
C PRO A 23 1.47 -2.06 -8.81
N VAL A 24 1.76 -0.99 -8.08
CA VAL A 24 1.22 -0.72 -6.75
C VAL A 24 0.64 0.67 -6.68
N GLY A 25 -0.37 0.86 -5.84
CA GLY A 25 -0.90 2.19 -5.57
C GLY A 25 -1.53 2.28 -4.20
N ALA A 26 -1.56 3.50 -3.68
CA ALA A 26 -2.21 3.84 -2.43
C ALA A 26 -2.87 5.20 -2.56
N HIS A 27 -4.07 5.33 -2.00
CA HIS A 27 -4.80 6.58 -1.92
C HIS A 27 -5.42 6.73 -0.53
N ALA A 28 -5.07 7.81 0.15
CA ALA A 28 -5.54 8.11 1.49
C ALA A 28 -6.42 9.38 1.51
N THR A 29 -7.46 9.33 2.33
CA THR A 29 -8.32 10.49 2.64
C THR A 29 -8.37 10.72 4.14
N VAL A 30 -8.56 11.98 4.54
CA VAL A 30 -8.76 12.35 5.95
C VAL A 30 -10.08 13.09 6.07
N GLU A 31 -10.94 12.63 6.97
CA GLU A 31 -12.24 13.23 7.26
C GLU A 31 -12.51 13.12 8.76
N GLY A 32 -12.92 14.23 9.41
CA GLY A 32 -13.26 14.22 10.83
C GLY A 32 -12.14 13.71 11.75
N GLY A 33 -10.88 13.98 11.39
CA GLY A 33 -9.72 13.49 12.15
C GLY A 33 -9.39 12.00 11.97
N ARG A 34 -10.12 11.29 11.12
CA ARG A 34 -9.84 9.90 10.76
C ARG A 34 -9.21 9.82 9.39
N LEU A 35 -8.18 8.98 9.25
CA LEU A 35 -7.56 8.64 7.99
C LEU A 35 -8.12 7.30 7.51
N ARG A 36 -8.40 7.20 6.21
CA ARG A 36 -8.73 5.96 5.49
C ARG A 36 -7.76 5.85 4.32
N ILE A 37 -7.16 4.67 4.13
CA ILE A 37 -6.26 4.40 3.00
C ILE A 37 -6.69 3.12 2.30
N ARG A 38 -6.80 3.18 0.97
CA ARG A 38 -6.96 2.01 0.09
C ARG A 38 -5.65 1.76 -0.63
N CYS A 39 -5.21 0.51 -0.65
CA CYS A 39 -3.94 0.09 -1.24
C CYS A 39 -4.17 -1.10 -2.15
N PHE A 40 -3.49 -1.13 -3.31
CA PHE A 40 -3.55 -2.25 -4.23
C PHE A 40 -2.15 -2.67 -4.70
N ALA A 41 -2.04 -3.94 -5.10
CA ALA A 41 -0.92 -4.48 -5.86
C ALA A 41 -1.45 -5.44 -6.93
N ALA A 42 -0.83 -5.43 -8.11
CA ALA A 42 -1.13 -6.37 -9.19
C ALA A 42 0.13 -7.10 -9.65
N SER A 43 -0.03 -8.30 -10.21
CA SER A 43 1.04 -9.00 -10.93
C SER A 43 1.40 -8.28 -12.23
N ALA A 44 2.66 -8.40 -12.65
CA ALA A 44 3.14 -7.78 -13.88
C ALA A 44 2.41 -8.28 -15.15
N ASP A 45 1.90 -9.52 -15.13
CA ASP A 45 1.10 -10.12 -16.20
C ASP A 45 -0.40 -9.78 -16.14
N GLY A 46 -0.83 -9.01 -15.12
CA GLY A 46 -2.22 -8.62 -14.89
C GLY A 46 -3.17 -9.74 -14.49
N GLN A 47 -2.68 -10.97 -14.26
CA GLN A 47 -3.51 -12.13 -13.94
C GLN A 47 -3.93 -12.20 -12.46
N GLY A 48 -3.32 -11.38 -11.61
CA GLY A 48 -3.61 -11.34 -10.18
C GLY A 48 -3.56 -9.93 -9.63
N TRP A 49 -4.42 -9.67 -8.64
CA TRP A 49 -4.37 -8.44 -7.85
C TRP A 49 -4.76 -8.73 -6.40
N ALA A 50 -4.39 -7.81 -5.53
CA ALA A 50 -4.77 -7.77 -4.12
C ALA A 50 -5.08 -6.33 -3.76
N GLU A 51 -6.09 -6.13 -2.91
CA GLU A 51 -6.47 -4.83 -2.36
C GLU A 51 -6.69 -4.96 -0.86
N VAL A 52 -6.26 -3.95 -0.13
CA VAL A 52 -6.54 -3.82 1.30
C VAL A 52 -6.97 -2.40 1.62
N GLU A 53 -7.77 -2.28 2.67
CA GLU A 53 -8.14 -0.99 3.24
C GLU A 53 -7.75 -0.96 4.72
N GLN A 54 -7.31 0.21 5.19
CA GLN A 54 -7.05 0.48 6.60
C GLN A 54 -7.59 1.84 7.00
N SER A 55 -7.95 2.00 8.27
CA SER A 55 -8.37 3.28 8.81
C SER A 55 -7.97 3.45 10.28
N GLY A 56 -7.87 4.69 10.72
CA GLY A 56 -7.48 5.02 12.09
C GLY A 56 -7.39 6.53 12.33
N PRO A 57 -6.88 6.95 13.50
CA PRO A 57 -6.60 8.36 13.77
C PRO A 57 -5.61 8.94 12.77
N ARG A 58 -5.84 10.16 12.27
CA ARG A 58 -4.91 10.86 11.35
C ARG A 58 -3.50 10.99 11.91
N THR A 59 -3.36 11.02 13.24
CA THR A 59 -2.08 11.10 13.95
C THR A 59 -1.21 9.86 13.76
N ASP A 60 -1.81 8.73 13.38
CA ASP A 60 -1.13 7.46 13.17
C ASP A 60 -0.86 7.19 11.68
N ALA A 61 -1.01 8.18 10.80
CA ALA A 61 -0.95 8.06 9.34
C ALA A 61 0.16 7.12 8.83
N ALA A 62 1.41 7.35 9.23
CA ALA A 62 2.53 6.54 8.79
C ALA A 62 2.45 5.09 9.32
N ALA A 63 1.94 4.89 10.53
CA ALA A 63 1.75 3.55 11.09
C ALA A 63 0.63 2.79 10.34
N ILE A 64 -0.46 3.48 10.01
CA ILE A 64 -1.56 2.95 9.20
C ILE A 64 -1.03 2.52 7.82
N GLY A 65 -0.23 3.36 7.15
CA GLY A 65 0.40 3.03 5.86
C GLY A 65 1.28 1.77 5.93
N ARG A 66 2.14 1.66 6.96
CA ARG A 66 2.96 0.47 7.18
C ARG A 66 2.12 -0.78 7.45
N GLN A 67 1.01 -0.66 8.18
CA GLN A 67 0.11 -1.78 8.43
C GLN A 67 -0.60 -2.22 7.16
N ALA A 68 -1.04 -1.28 6.33
CA ALA A 68 -1.62 -1.60 5.03
C ALA A 68 -0.64 -2.38 4.15
N ALA A 69 0.64 -2.00 4.12
CA ALA A 69 1.67 -2.74 3.38
C ALA A 69 1.81 -4.20 3.87
N ARG A 70 1.88 -4.41 5.20
CA ARG A 70 1.92 -5.76 5.79
C ARG A 70 0.70 -6.59 5.41
N ASN A 71 -0.49 -6.03 5.58
CA ASN A 71 -1.74 -6.71 5.26
C ASN A 71 -1.83 -7.06 3.77
N LEU A 72 -1.33 -6.19 2.89
CA LEU A 72 -1.32 -6.44 1.45
C LEU A 72 -0.39 -7.61 1.10
N LEU A 73 0.80 -7.68 1.71
CA LEU A 73 1.73 -8.81 1.55
C LEU A 73 1.11 -10.12 2.06
N GLU A 74 0.47 -10.09 3.23
CA GLU A 74 -0.24 -11.22 3.84
C GLU A 74 -1.47 -11.68 3.02
N ALA A 75 -2.16 -10.76 2.33
CA ALA A 75 -3.22 -11.06 1.37
C ALA A 75 -2.70 -11.74 0.08
N GLY A 76 -1.43 -12.12 0.08
CA GLY A 76 -0.79 -12.86 -0.99
C GLY A 76 -0.19 -11.98 -2.07
N ALA A 77 -0.14 -10.65 -1.92
CA ALA A 77 0.60 -9.79 -2.85
C ALA A 77 2.08 -10.16 -2.88
N ALA A 78 2.61 -10.77 -1.81
CA ALA A 78 3.94 -11.38 -1.75
C ALA A 78 4.30 -12.18 -3.02
N ARG A 79 3.32 -12.89 -3.62
CA ARG A 79 3.52 -13.72 -4.81
C ARG A 79 3.74 -12.92 -6.11
N PHE A 80 3.36 -11.65 -6.13
CA PHE A 80 3.58 -10.77 -7.28
C PHE A 80 5.04 -10.32 -7.33
N PHE A 81 5.73 -10.30 -6.18
CA PHE A 81 7.07 -9.75 -6.01
C PHE A 81 8.20 -10.75 -6.31
N THR A 82 7.93 -11.80 -7.09
CA THR A 82 8.97 -12.76 -7.51
C THR A 82 9.88 -12.13 -8.56
N THR A 83 11.19 -12.26 -8.35
CA THR A 83 12.31 -11.75 -9.17
C THR A 83 12.05 -11.79 -10.68
N PRO A 84 12.40 -10.74 -11.45
CA PRO A 84 12.21 -10.73 -12.90
C PRO A 84 12.94 -11.90 -13.56
N THR A 85 12.19 -12.82 -14.15
CA THR A 85 12.68 -13.69 -15.22
C THR A 85 12.81 -12.82 -16.47
N HIS A 86 13.88 -12.01 -16.55
CA HIS A 86 14.27 -11.38 -17.80
C HIS A 86 14.77 -12.49 -18.74
N ARG A 87 14.06 -12.70 -19.85
CA ARG A 87 14.59 -13.35 -21.06
C ARG A 87 15.05 -12.27 -22.03
#